data_AF-A0A8T1V9P5-F1
#
_entry.id   AF-A0A8T1V9P5-F1
#
_cell.length_a   1.000
_cell.length_b   1.000
_cell.length_c   1.000
_cell.angle_alpha   90.00
_cell.angle_beta   90.00
_cell.angle_gamma   90.00
#
_symmetry.space_group_name_H-M   'P 1'
#
loop_
_entity.id
_entity.type
_entity.pdbx_description
1 polymer ?
#
loop_
_entity_poly.entity_id
_entity_poly.type
_entity_poly.pdbx_seq_one_letter_code
_entity_poly.pdbx_strand_id
1 'polypeptide(L)'
;MDLSSLLSAARDVSIVPVLNEAALRLGKYRDGGELKFRGVVRDVQDPELVQLHGRDQLVERVLLRVTLFPHESDWATHAYVSGVDKSALSGDPCGQNVSPSTSKGTKRSSAAVGGQIDAVDYHEQEETHVKKSKAVKKQQQDEESLLLPQAVSIYVYDGQYKDTPLDAFKVNEAFEFVGILDLMVPGSDAKKEDAENVLSAKQLEELQISDCIDEVQRKGRSGVVLHCCHVSTLESVHHMRPHESSEFYKQIHESNDSRTKFCQDEWSKLGQEVNVMAMRKQIVDYLAQAVRGDTLAAEYLLLVLLSHVYSRADPSTPLGNLSLNLALDKSSTEEQKSTFIAGVQKTLTSLMPMVTRVDLSLKELNSTKFMPHKDYEREILLSGVLQVANGTTMLVNETALTAGQLNEQGVKNIAALQSLIDKMLLPYDFHYYNMDFPQDVAIVTVSEGKSILPVTVAVPVVAADSSGTAEQPSSLPEEHVLECFRVFLSVLRSFVVTIGNEGAEMAEKHYVECRKSEQKVAAEDLHRWLRLARLVALSRGEGHISKDSWDAMLALESQCLTRLLSDDSSA
;
A
#
# COMPACT_ATOMS: atom_id res chain seq x y z
N MET A 1 -11.33 -32.66 4.46
CA MET A 1 -12.23 -31.86 5.31
C MET A 1 -13.59 -31.75 4.62
N ASP A 2 -14.70 -31.72 5.35
CA ASP A 2 -16.00 -31.37 4.75
C ASP A 2 -16.07 -29.85 4.54
N LEU A 3 -15.53 -29.41 3.41
CA LEU A 3 -15.38 -27.99 3.08
C LEU A 3 -16.73 -27.29 2.94
N SER A 4 -17.80 -28.01 2.56
CA SER A 4 -19.14 -27.46 2.33
C SER A 4 -19.82 -27.02 3.62
N SER A 5 -19.75 -27.86 4.67
CA SER A 5 -20.29 -27.50 5.99
C SER A 5 -19.46 -26.40 6.65
N LEU A 6 -18.14 -26.43 6.47
CA LEU A 6 -17.28 -25.36 6.96
C LEU A 6 -17.61 -24.03 6.26
N LEU A 7 -17.58 -23.93 4.93
CA LEU A 7 -17.82 -22.67 4.22
C LEU A 7 -19.19 -22.04 4.54
N SER A 8 -20.22 -22.83 4.81
CA SER A 8 -21.58 -22.36 5.08
C SER A 8 -21.91 -21.99 6.53
N ALA A 9 -20.99 -22.22 7.48
CA ALA A 9 -21.22 -21.90 8.89
C ALA A 9 -21.32 -20.38 9.15
N ALA A 10 -22.30 -19.96 9.97
CA ALA A 10 -22.39 -18.59 10.47
C ALA A 10 -21.22 -18.32 11.44
N ARG A 11 -20.51 -17.20 11.24
CA ARG A 11 -19.25 -16.90 11.94
C ARG A 11 -19.25 -15.51 12.55
N ASP A 12 -18.63 -15.42 13.72
CA ASP A 12 -18.23 -14.15 14.30
C ASP A 12 -16.83 -13.79 13.80
N VAL A 13 -16.78 -12.90 12.82
CA VAL A 13 -15.54 -12.44 12.18
C VAL A 13 -14.64 -11.66 13.15
N SER A 14 -15.18 -11.16 14.26
CA SER A 14 -14.42 -10.34 15.23
C SER A 14 -13.41 -11.14 16.05
N ILE A 15 -13.59 -12.47 16.18
CA ILE A 15 -12.78 -13.34 17.05
C ILE A 15 -11.71 -14.12 16.24
N VAL A 16 -11.76 -14.05 14.90
CA VAL A 16 -10.87 -14.81 14.03
C VAL A 16 -9.44 -14.27 14.14
N PRO A 17 -8.42 -15.12 14.39
CA PRO A 17 -7.04 -14.66 14.53
C PRO A 17 -6.50 -14.08 13.21
N VAL A 18 -5.76 -13.00 13.33
CA VAL A 18 -5.06 -12.39 12.19
C VAL A 18 -3.85 -13.25 11.80
N LEU A 19 -3.67 -13.48 10.51
CA LEU A 19 -2.50 -14.16 9.96
C LEU A 19 -1.23 -13.36 10.24
N ASN A 20 -0.29 -14.00 10.92
CA ASN A 20 1.04 -13.48 11.15
C ASN A 20 2.04 -14.34 10.38
N GLU A 21 2.76 -13.75 9.42
CA GLU A 21 3.71 -14.49 8.57
C GLU A 21 4.81 -15.19 9.37
N ALA A 22 5.32 -14.57 10.45
CA ALA A 22 6.34 -15.18 11.29
C ALA A 22 5.76 -16.39 12.04
N ALA A 23 4.53 -16.30 12.55
CA ALA A 23 3.82 -17.42 13.17
C ALA A 23 3.53 -18.55 12.17
N LEU A 24 3.20 -18.20 10.92
CA LEU A 24 2.97 -19.14 9.83
C LEU A 24 4.26 -19.89 9.47
N ARG A 25 5.38 -19.19 9.33
CA ARG A 25 6.71 -19.81 9.10
C ARG A 25 7.15 -20.71 10.25
N LEU A 26 6.70 -20.41 11.47
CA LEU A 26 6.94 -21.22 12.67
C LEU A 26 5.92 -22.38 12.84
N GLY A 27 4.99 -22.57 11.90
CA GLY A 27 4.01 -23.66 11.94
C GLY A 27 3.00 -23.55 13.09
N LYS A 28 2.70 -22.34 13.57
CA LYS A 28 1.77 -22.13 14.70
C LYS A 28 0.31 -22.35 14.31
N TYR A 29 -0.02 -22.29 13.03
CA TYR A 29 -1.38 -22.50 12.53
C TYR A 29 -1.62 -23.96 12.19
N ARG A 30 -2.85 -24.42 12.46
CA ARG A 30 -3.27 -25.79 12.16
C ARG A 30 -4.02 -25.83 10.84
N ASP A 31 -3.89 -26.96 10.15
CA ASP A 31 -4.74 -27.27 9.01
C ASP A 31 -6.22 -27.23 9.42
N GLY A 32 -7.05 -26.60 8.60
CA GLY A 32 -8.46 -26.31 8.88
C GLY A 32 -8.68 -25.13 9.84
N GLY A 33 -7.63 -24.44 10.28
CA GLY A 33 -7.72 -23.26 11.12
C GLY A 33 -8.26 -22.04 10.38
N GLU A 34 -9.07 -21.23 11.05
CA GLU A 34 -9.62 -20.00 10.48
C GLU A 34 -8.66 -18.83 10.68
N LEU A 35 -8.46 -18.03 9.63
CA LEU A 35 -7.55 -16.89 9.66
C LEU A 35 -8.13 -15.69 8.93
N LYS A 36 -7.90 -14.52 9.52
CA LYS A 36 -8.21 -13.21 8.97
C LYS A 36 -6.96 -12.58 8.37
N PHE A 37 -7.06 -11.97 7.21
CA PHE A 37 -5.92 -11.30 6.58
C PHE A 37 -6.39 -10.24 5.59
N ARG A 38 -5.50 -9.29 5.32
CA ARG A 38 -5.72 -8.23 4.32
C ARG A 38 -4.67 -8.35 3.24
N GLY A 39 -5.07 -8.11 2.01
CA GLY A 39 -4.15 -8.22 0.90
C GLY A 39 -4.67 -7.62 -0.38
N VAL A 40 -3.74 -7.36 -1.28
CA VAL A 40 -4.01 -6.86 -2.63
C VAL A 40 -4.04 -8.02 -3.59
N VAL A 41 -5.09 -8.11 -4.39
CA VAL A 41 -5.19 -9.09 -5.48
C VAL A 41 -4.16 -8.73 -6.55
N ARG A 42 -3.23 -9.66 -6.80
CA ARG A 42 -2.17 -9.52 -7.80
C ARG A 42 -2.46 -10.24 -9.09
N ASP A 43 -3.21 -11.33 -9.00
CA ASP A 43 -3.57 -12.18 -10.13
C ASP A 43 -4.91 -12.84 -9.85
N VAL A 44 -5.71 -13.00 -10.90
CA VAL A 44 -7.04 -13.60 -10.88
C VAL A 44 -7.03 -14.67 -11.97
N GLN A 45 -7.11 -15.93 -11.58
CA GLN A 45 -7.13 -17.03 -12.55
C GLN A 45 -8.52 -17.23 -13.13
N ASP A 46 -8.58 -17.97 -14.23
CA ASP A 46 -9.85 -18.34 -14.85
C ASP A 46 -10.74 -19.12 -13.86
N PRO A 47 -12.06 -18.85 -13.85
CA PRO A 47 -12.98 -19.61 -13.00
C PRO A 47 -13.01 -21.10 -13.35
N GLU A 48 -13.10 -21.93 -12.31
CA GLU A 48 -13.16 -23.38 -12.39
C GLU A 48 -14.48 -23.89 -11.79
N LEU A 49 -15.08 -24.92 -12.38
CA LEU A 49 -16.23 -25.62 -11.78
C LEU A 49 -15.74 -26.75 -10.89
N VAL A 50 -16.11 -26.72 -9.61
CA VAL A 50 -15.73 -27.74 -8.63
C VAL A 50 -16.94 -28.33 -7.93
N GLN A 51 -16.86 -29.62 -7.61
CA GLN A 51 -17.86 -30.29 -6.78
C GLN A 51 -17.42 -30.24 -5.31
N LEU A 52 -18.16 -29.50 -4.49
CA LEU A 52 -17.94 -29.50 -3.04
C LEU A 52 -18.56 -30.77 -2.44
N HIS A 53 -17.82 -31.43 -1.54
CA HIS A 53 -18.29 -32.64 -0.87
C HIS A 53 -19.69 -32.43 -0.25
N GLY A 54 -20.64 -33.32 -0.56
CA GLY A 54 -22.01 -33.25 -0.07
C GLY A 54 -22.98 -32.35 -0.85
N ARG A 55 -22.58 -31.78 -1.99
CA ARG A 55 -23.49 -31.11 -2.94
C ARG A 55 -23.47 -31.81 -4.31
N ASP A 56 -24.65 -32.05 -4.88
CA ASP A 56 -24.81 -32.57 -6.26
C ASP A 56 -24.59 -31.48 -7.34
N GLN A 57 -24.44 -30.22 -6.94
CA GLN A 57 -24.31 -29.08 -7.83
C GLN A 57 -22.86 -28.58 -7.88
N LEU A 58 -22.35 -28.37 -9.10
CA LEU A 58 -21.06 -27.71 -9.34
C LEU A 58 -21.12 -26.26 -8.88
N VAL A 59 -20.07 -25.81 -8.20
CA VAL A 59 -19.89 -24.44 -7.74
C VAL A 59 -18.70 -23.85 -8.50
N GLU A 60 -18.88 -22.64 -9.02
CA GLU A 60 -17.79 -21.90 -9.65
C GLU A 60 -16.85 -21.35 -8.57
N ARG A 61 -15.54 -21.53 -8.80
CA ARG A 61 -14.46 -21.14 -7.90
C ARG A 61 -13.42 -20.35 -8.69
N VAL A 62 -12.95 -19.25 -8.12
CA VAL A 62 -11.84 -18.46 -8.68
C VAL A 62 -10.65 -18.53 -7.74
N LEU A 63 -9.45 -18.70 -8.32
CA LEU A 63 -8.20 -18.63 -7.57
C LEU A 63 -7.60 -17.23 -7.68
N LEU A 64 -7.45 -16.59 -6.52
CA LEU A 64 -6.79 -15.31 -6.37
C LEU A 64 -5.37 -15.52 -5.86
N ARG A 65 -4.42 -14.77 -6.42
CA ARG A 65 -3.10 -14.60 -5.82
C ARG A 65 -3.06 -13.25 -5.11
N VAL A 66 -2.86 -13.28 -3.80
CA VAL A 66 -2.98 -12.08 -2.97
C VAL A 66 -1.69 -11.81 -2.24
N THR A 67 -1.11 -10.62 -2.44
CA THR A 67 0.00 -10.16 -1.60
C THR A 67 -0.55 -9.62 -0.31
N LEU A 68 -0.10 -10.20 0.81
CA LEU A 68 -0.46 -9.73 2.13
C LEU A 68 0.16 -8.37 2.42
N PHE A 69 -0.58 -7.53 3.13
CA PHE A 69 -0.04 -6.34 3.77
C PHE A 69 -0.49 -6.30 5.23
N PRO A 70 0.16 -5.49 6.09
CA PRO A 70 -0.19 -5.41 7.50
C PRO A 70 -1.69 -5.23 7.71
N HIS A 71 -2.28 -6.00 8.62
CA HIS A 71 -3.71 -5.92 8.89
C HIS A 71 -4.13 -4.53 9.36
N GLU A 72 -3.22 -3.85 10.04
CA GLU A 72 -3.39 -2.52 10.60
C GLU A 72 -2.19 -1.68 10.20
N SER A 73 -2.39 -0.38 10.05
CA SER A 73 -1.29 0.57 9.96
C SER A 73 -0.56 0.63 11.30
N ASP A 74 0.74 0.99 11.28
CA ASP A 74 1.54 1.13 12.50
C ASP A 74 0.85 2.02 13.55
N TRP A 75 0.23 3.11 13.10
CA TRP A 75 -0.49 4.03 13.97
C TRP A 75 -1.82 3.46 14.50
N ALA A 76 -2.57 2.66 13.74
CA ALA A 76 -3.76 2.00 14.26
C ALA A 76 -3.38 0.99 15.33
N THR A 77 -2.31 0.22 15.11
CA THR A 77 -1.78 -0.71 16.12
C THR A 77 -1.39 0.02 17.39
N HIS A 78 -0.73 1.19 17.29
CA HIS A 78 -0.40 2.00 18.46
C HIS A 78 -1.65 2.52 19.20
N ALA A 79 -2.68 2.98 18.48
CA ALA A 79 -3.90 3.52 19.08
C ALA A 79 -4.75 2.43 19.77
N TYR A 80 -4.82 1.23 19.20
CA TYR A 80 -5.76 0.18 19.63
C TYR A 80 -5.16 -0.95 20.45
N VAL A 81 -3.89 -1.31 20.21
CA VAL A 81 -3.25 -2.46 20.89
C VAL A 81 -2.60 -2.05 22.21
N SER A 82 -2.26 -0.76 22.39
CA SER A 82 -1.62 -0.27 23.62
C SER A 82 -2.55 -0.21 24.84
N GLY A 83 -3.86 -0.47 24.67
CA GLY A 83 -4.85 -0.58 25.75
C GLY A 83 -5.09 -2.00 26.27
N VAL A 84 -4.49 -3.03 25.68
CA VAL A 84 -4.59 -4.41 26.18
C VAL A 84 -3.41 -4.70 27.12
N ASP A 85 -3.71 -4.91 28.39
CA ASP A 85 -2.75 -5.27 29.43
C ASP A 85 -1.72 -6.30 28.93
N LYS A 86 -0.44 -5.89 28.89
CA LYS A 86 0.71 -6.78 28.68
C LYS A 86 0.91 -7.82 29.80
N SER A 87 -0.09 -8.03 30.67
CA SER A 87 -0.05 -9.06 31.71
C SER A 87 -0.60 -10.43 31.27
N ALA A 88 -1.26 -10.51 30.10
CA ALA A 88 -1.93 -11.74 29.67
C ALA A 88 -1.12 -12.66 28.73
N LEU A 89 0.12 -12.32 28.36
CA LEU A 89 0.98 -13.13 27.47
C LEU A 89 2.26 -13.69 28.13
N SER A 90 2.32 -13.70 29.46
CA SER A 90 3.30 -14.49 30.23
C SER A 90 2.61 -15.57 31.04
N GLY A 91 2.00 -16.54 30.36
CA GLY A 91 1.44 -17.74 30.98
C GLY A 91 2.27 -18.96 30.58
N ASP A 92 3.40 -19.14 31.24
CA ASP A 92 4.21 -20.36 31.16
C ASP A 92 3.58 -21.42 32.10
N PRO A 93 3.13 -22.60 31.63
CA PRO A 93 2.50 -23.57 32.50
C PRO A 93 3.53 -24.59 33.00
N CYS A 94 4.23 -24.30 34.10
CA CYS A 94 4.84 -25.39 34.88
C CYS A 94 5.16 -25.02 36.34
N GLY A 95 4.55 -25.76 37.28
CA GLY A 95 5.16 -26.07 38.57
C GLY A 95 4.72 -25.26 39.79
N GLN A 96 3.58 -25.60 40.40
CA GLN A 96 3.41 -25.41 41.84
C GLN A 96 3.76 -26.72 42.57
N ASN A 97 4.75 -26.64 43.46
CA ASN A 97 4.69 -27.03 44.87
C ASN A 97 6.09 -27.46 45.36
N VAL A 98 6.72 -26.66 46.22
CA VAL A 98 7.01 -26.97 47.64
C VAL A 98 7.62 -25.72 48.30
N SER A 99 7.13 -25.43 49.51
CA SER A 99 7.37 -24.30 50.41
C SER A 99 8.78 -24.26 51.05
N PRO A 100 9.16 -23.13 51.70
CA PRO A 100 10.55 -22.82 52.05
C PRO A 100 10.93 -23.27 53.48
N SER A 101 12.17 -23.73 53.68
CA SER A 101 12.75 -23.82 55.03
C SER A 101 14.28 -23.64 55.07
N THR A 102 14.67 -22.54 55.72
CA THR A 102 15.75 -22.37 56.72
C THR A 102 17.12 -23.07 56.58
N SER A 103 18.16 -22.21 56.56
CA SER A 103 19.30 -22.16 57.51
C SER A 103 20.71 -22.60 57.06
N LYS A 104 21.68 -21.71 57.41
CA LYS A 104 23.12 -21.91 57.74
C LYS A 104 24.00 -22.56 56.64
N GLY A 105 25.21 -22.13 56.29
CA GLY A 105 26.17 -21.18 56.82
C GLY A 105 27.58 -21.62 56.33
N THR A 106 28.43 -20.64 55.99
CA THR A 106 29.88 -20.62 56.29
C THR A 106 30.93 -21.26 55.32
N LYS A 107 31.84 -20.38 54.85
CA LYS A 107 33.31 -20.46 54.56
C LYS A 107 33.87 -21.06 53.24
N ARG A 108 34.44 -20.15 52.41
CA ARG A 108 35.86 -19.98 51.97
C ARG A 108 36.77 -21.24 51.94
N SER A 109 37.67 -21.47 50.96
CA SER A 109 38.80 -20.61 50.47
C SER A 109 39.69 -21.32 49.42
N SER A 110 40.50 -20.52 48.70
CA SER A 110 41.87 -20.75 48.15
C SER A 110 42.12 -21.83 47.08
N ALA A 111 43.16 -21.82 46.25
CA ALA A 111 44.04 -20.85 45.56
C ALA A 111 45.19 -21.69 44.95
N ALA A 112 45.52 -21.44 43.67
CA ALA A 112 46.85 -21.50 43.03
C ALA A 112 47.66 -22.81 42.88
N VAL A 113 48.68 -22.68 42.01
CA VAL A 113 49.77 -23.58 41.56
C VAL A 113 49.42 -24.35 40.26
N GLY A 114 50.11 -24.25 39.11
CA GLY A 114 51.42 -23.68 38.74
C GLY A 114 52.33 -24.77 38.12
N GLY A 115 52.85 -24.57 36.90
CA GLY A 115 53.93 -25.40 36.34
C GLY A 115 54.12 -25.36 34.81
N GLN A 116 55.22 -24.73 34.36
CA GLN A 116 55.83 -24.80 33.02
C GLN A 116 56.68 -26.07 32.85
N ILE A 117 57.04 -26.44 31.59
CA ILE A 117 58.38 -26.88 31.13
C ILE A 117 58.42 -26.95 29.57
N ASP A 118 59.61 -26.70 29.02
CA ASP A 118 60.04 -26.31 27.67
C ASP A 118 60.20 -27.39 26.56
N ALA A 119 60.18 -26.89 25.32
CA ALA A 119 60.99 -27.12 24.08
C ALA A 119 61.60 -28.48 23.69
N VAL A 120 61.57 -28.84 22.38
CA VAL A 120 62.71 -29.15 21.45
C VAL A 120 62.25 -29.08 19.96
N ASP A 121 63.19 -28.81 19.04
CA ASP A 121 63.13 -28.33 17.64
C ASP A 121 63.68 -29.36 16.59
N TYR A 122 63.60 -29.00 15.28
CA TYR A 122 64.24 -29.54 14.04
C TYR A 122 63.61 -30.76 13.28
N HIS A 123 63.56 -30.91 11.93
CA HIS A 123 64.33 -30.42 10.76
C HIS A 123 63.53 -30.49 9.40
N GLU A 124 63.76 -29.51 8.50
CA GLU A 124 63.99 -29.48 7.01
C GLU A 124 63.29 -30.45 6.01
N GLN A 125 62.51 -29.94 5.03
CA GLN A 125 62.80 -29.58 3.59
C GLN A 125 62.54 -30.70 2.57
N GLU A 126 61.59 -30.49 1.64
CA GLU A 126 61.81 -30.58 0.17
C GLU A 126 60.56 -30.13 -0.63
N GLU A 127 60.83 -29.40 -1.72
CA GLU A 127 59.88 -28.79 -2.64
C GLU A 127 59.22 -29.80 -3.60
N THR A 128 57.97 -29.58 -4.02
CA THR A 128 57.61 -29.35 -5.45
C THR A 128 56.10 -29.15 -5.64
N HIS A 129 55.78 -28.29 -6.61
CA HIS A 129 54.48 -27.70 -6.94
C HIS A 129 53.33 -28.68 -7.21
N VAL A 130 52.08 -28.27 -6.92
CA VAL A 130 51.05 -27.87 -7.92
C VAL A 130 49.65 -27.71 -7.28
N LYS A 131 48.95 -26.64 -7.69
CA LYS A 131 47.51 -26.29 -7.54
C LYS A 131 47.03 -25.64 -6.21
N LYS A 132 47.06 -24.31 -6.22
CA LYS A 132 46.30 -23.42 -5.32
C LYS A 132 44.79 -23.59 -5.51
N SER A 133 44.08 -24.04 -4.48
CA SER A 133 42.66 -23.73 -4.26
C SER A 133 42.58 -22.37 -3.56
N LYS A 134 41.91 -21.41 -4.20
CA LYS A 134 41.78 -20.03 -3.70
C LYS A 134 40.68 -19.99 -2.64
N ALA A 135 41.06 -19.43 -1.50
CA ALA A 135 40.25 -19.24 -0.30
C ALA A 135 38.94 -18.48 -0.56
N VAL A 136 37.93 -18.92 0.18
CA VAL A 136 36.66 -18.25 0.48
C VAL A 136 36.93 -16.79 0.85
N LYS A 137 36.48 -15.86 0.00
CA LYS A 137 36.33 -14.46 0.38
C LYS A 137 34.99 -14.30 1.09
N LYS A 138 35.04 -13.83 2.33
CA LYS A 138 33.92 -13.26 3.08
C LYS A 138 33.22 -12.22 2.20
N GLN A 139 31.99 -12.50 1.80
CA GLN A 139 31.06 -11.47 1.35
C GLN A 139 30.59 -10.70 2.59
N GLN A 140 30.79 -9.39 2.54
CA GLN A 140 30.17 -8.42 3.42
C GLN A 140 28.65 -8.50 3.24
N GLN A 141 27.93 -8.29 4.34
CA GLN A 141 26.48 -8.19 4.39
C GLN A 141 26.00 -7.07 3.47
N ASP A 142 25.38 -7.45 2.35
CA ASP A 142 24.43 -6.59 1.65
C ASP A 142 23.10 -6.71 2.39
N GLU A 143 22.74 -5.66 3.14
CA GLU A 143 21.36 -5.38 3.55
C GLU A 143 20.57 -4.86 2.34
N GLU A 144 19.32 -5.29 2.26
CA GLU A 144 18.24 -4.75 1.41
C GLU A 144 18.37 -4.86 -0.12
N SER A 145 17.90 -5.98 -0.68
CA SER A 145 16.93 -5.93 -1.78
C SER A 145 16.16 -7.25 -1.96
N LEU A 146 14.83 -7.13 -2.02
CA LEU A 146 13.91 -7.99 -2.77
C LEU A 146 13.95 -9.51 -2.52
N LEU A 147 13.26 -9.96 -1.48
CA LEU A 147 12.82 -11.36 -1.38
C LEU A 147 11.33 -11.43 -1.05
N LEU A 148 10.47 -11.54 -2.08
CA LEU A 148 9.13 -12.11 -1.94
C LEU A 148 9.25 -13.63 -1.86
N PRO A 149 8.45 -14.31 -1.01
CA PRO A 149 7.06 -14.55 -1.36
C PRO A 149 6.08 -14.21 -0.22
N GLN A 150 5.42 -13.04 -0.31
CA GLN A 150 4.28 -12.62 0.53
C GLN A 150 2.91 -12.92 -0.12
N ALA A 151 2.89 -13.76 -1.15
CA ALA A 151 1.67 -14.05 -1.90
C ALA A 151 1.02 -15.34 -1.39
N VAL A 152 -0.27 -15.25 -1.06
CA VAL A 152 -1.11 -16.38 -0.64
C VAL A 152 -2.14 -16.69 -1.72
N SER A 153 -2.43 -17.97 -1.89
CA SER A 153 -3.46 -18.46 -2.80
C SER A 153 -4.79 -18.54 -2.08
N ILE A 154 -5.81 -17.85 -2.60
CA ILE A 154 -7.15 -17.81 -2.01
C ILE A 154 -8.17 -18.32 -3.02
N TYR A 155 -8.94 -19.31 -2.62
CA TYR A 155 -10.12 -19.74 -3.35
C TYR A 155 -11.35 -18.97 -2.88
N VAL A 156 -12.01 -18.30 -3.82
CA VAL A 156 -13.32 -17.68 -3.62
C VAL A 156 -14.36 -18.46 -4.43
N TYR A 157 -15.60 -18.50 -3.93
CA TYR A 157 -16.66 -19.36 -4.46
C TYR A 157 -17.89 -18.54 -4.78
N ASP A 158 -18.58 -18.90 -5.87
CA ASP A 158 -19.81 -18.25 -6.26
C ASP A 158 -20.94 -18.46 -5.24
N GLY A 159 -21.78 -17.43 -5.10
CA GLY A 159 -22.97 -17.46 -4.24
C GLY A 159 -22.72 -17.54 -2.74
N GLN A 160 -21.46 -17.47 -2.28
CA GLN A 160 -21.14 -17.51 -0.85
C GLN A 160 -21.21 -16.13 -0.17
N TYR A 161 -20.92 -15.06 -0.91
CA TYR A 161 -20.84 -13.70 -0.38
C TYR A 161 -22.03 -12.89 -0.87
N LYS A 162 -22.90 -12.44 0.04
CA LYS A 162 -24.14 -11.71 -0.32
C LYS A 162 -23.88 -10.38 -1.04
N ASP A 163 -22.76 -9.74 -0.70
CA ASP A 163 -22.44 -8.37 -1.09
C ASP A 163 -21.25 -8.29 -2.08
N THR A 164 -20.67 -9.42 -2.51
CA THR A 164 -19.46 -9.44 -3.37
C THR A 164 -19.51 -10.58 -4.39
N PRO A 165 -19.92 -10.29 -5.64
CA PRO A 165 -19.92 -11.29 -6.71
C PRO A 165 -18.48 -11.64 -7.14
N LEU A 166 -18.31 -12.77 -7.85
CA LEU A 166 -16.98 -13.24 -8.28
C LEU A 166 -16.24 -12.28 -9.22
N ASP A 167 -16.96 -11.49 -10.02
CA ASP A 167 -16.41 -10.48 -10.92
C ASP A 167 -15.93 -9.21 -10.21
N ALA A 168 -16.23 -9.07 -8.91
CA ALA A 168 -15.71 -7.98 -8.08
C ALA A 168 -14.22 -8.13 -7.80
N PHE A 169 -13.65 -9.34 -7.83
CA PHE A 169 -12.23 -9.55 -7.55
C PHE A 169 -11.36 -9.13 -8.73
N LYS A 170 -10.86 -7.89 -8.68
CA LYS A 170 -9.99 -7.34 -9.72
C LYS A 170 -8.57 -7.14 -9.21
N VAL A 171 -7.62 -7.17 -10.14
CA VAL A 171 -6.22 -6.88 -9.84
C VAL A 171 -6.09 -5.45 -9.28
N ASN A 172 -5.18 -5.27 -8.32
CA ASN A 172 -4.91 -4.03 -7.56
C ASN A 172 -5.98 -3.65 -6.52
N GLU A 173 -7.10 -4.38 -6.45
CA GLU A 173 -8.07 -4.19 -5.39
C GLU A 173 -7.64 -4.89 -4.10
N ALA A 174 -7.94 -4.24 -2.97
CA ALA A 174 -7.58 -4.70 -1.65
C ALA A 174 -8.83 -5.21 -0.92
N PHE A 175 -8.70 -6.38 -0.30
CA PHE A 175 -9.79 -7.00 0.44
C PHE A 175 -9.31 -7.49 1.79
N GLU A 176 -10.25 -7.55 2.71
CA GLU A 176 -10.15 -8.33 3.92
C GLU A 176 -10.81 -9.68 3.69
N PHE A 177 -10.04 -10.74 3.91
CA PHE A 177 -10.48 -12.11 3.74
C PHE A 177 -10.48 -12.82 5.09
N VAL A 178 -11.48 -13.67 5.28
CA VAL A 178 -11.51 -14.69 6.33
C VAL A 178 -11.56 -16.03 5.62
N GLY A 179 -10.57 -16.88 5.85
CA GLY A 179 -10.48 -18.17 5.16
C GLY A 179 -10.04 -19.30 6.07
N ILE A 180 -10.38 -20.52 5.66
CA ILE A 180 -9.91 -21.75 6.26
C ILE A 180 -8.58 -22.12 5.62
N LEU A 181 -7.56 -22.30 6.45
CA LEU A 181 -6.21 -22.68 6.05
C LEU A 181 -6.20 -24.13 5.58
N ASP A 182 -5.77 -24.34 4.35
CA ASP A 182 -5.44 -25.66 3.80
C ASP A 182 -3.92 -25.78 3.69
N LEU A 183 -3.35 -26.58 4.60
CA LEU A 183 -1.93 -26.91 4.64
C LEU A 183 -1.62 -28.23 3.93
N MET A 184 -2.61 -28.90 3.31
CA MET A 184 -2.42 -30.14 2.55
C MET A 184 -1.80 -29.89 1.16
N VAL A 185 -0.77 -29.04 1.13
CA VAL A 185 0.14 -28.89 0.00
C VAL A 185 1.35 -29.76 0.28
N PRO A 186 1.57 -30.87 -0.45
CA PRO A 186 2.82 -31.60 -0.32
C PRO A 186 3.97 -30.70 -0.77
N GLY A 187 4.73 -30.19 0.19
CA GLY A 187 6.06 -29.67 -0.06
C GLY A 187 6.90 -30.78 -0.69
N SER A 188 7.72 -30.40 -1.67
CA SER A 188 8.64 -31.26 -2.42
C SER A 188 9.10 -32.50 -1.66
N ASP A 189 8.52 -33.66 -1.95
CA ASP A 189 9.17 -34.92 -1.63
C ASP A 189 10.46 -34.96 -2.45
N ALA A 190 11.58 -34.89 -1.74
CA ALA A 190 12.91 -35.09 -2.30
C ALA A 190 12.87 -36.36 -3.16
N LYS A 191 13.32 -36.23 -4.43
CA LYS A 191 13.55 -37.30 -5.40
C LYS A 191 13.68 -38.67 -4.73
N LYS A 192 12.58 -39.40 -4.59
CA LYS A 192 12.61 -40.85 -4.49
C LYS A 192 12.45 -41.34 -5.90
N GLU A 193 13.43 -42.14 -6.29
CA GLU A 193 13.62 -42.73 -7.59
C GLU A 193 12.31 -43.20 -8.21
N ASP A 194 12.19 -42.95 -9.52
CA ASP A 194 11.16 -43.47 -10.40
C ASP A 194 11.04 -44.99 -10.23
N ALA A 195 10.14 -45.41 -9.35
CA ALA A 195 9.62 -46.75 -9.30
C ALA A 195 8.12 -46.65 -9.53
N GLU A 196 7.68 -47.20 -10.65
CA GLU A 196 6.32 -47.26 -11.16
C GLU A 196 5.29 -47.60 -10.05
N ASN A 197 4.67 -46.58 -9.46
CA ASN A 197 3.43 -46.74 -8.71
C ASN A 197 2.28 -46.75 -9.71
N VAL A 198 2.11 -47.89 -10.39
CA VAL A 198 0.88 -48.17 -11.15
C VAL A 198 -0.24 -48.40 -10.15
N LEU A 199 -1.08 -47.38 -9.95
CA LEU A 199 -2.31 -47.51 -9.18
C LEU A 199 -3.19 -48.58 -9.82
N SER A 200 -3.81 -49.43 -9.00
CA SER A 200 -4.71 -50.48 -9.48
C SER A 200 -5.98 -49.88 -10.10
N ALA A 201 -6.60 -50.58 -11.05
CA ALA A 201 -7.80 -50.10 -11.76
C ALA A 201 -8.96 -49.67 -10.83
N LYS A 202 -9.06 -50.28 -9.65
CA LYS A 202 -10.05 -49.91 -8.61
C LYS A 202 -9.73 -48.56 -7.94
N GLN A 203 -8.45 -48.24 -7.77
CA GLN A 203 -8.01 -46.95 -7.22
C GLN A 203 -8.15 -45.82 -8.25
N LEU A 204 -8.05 -46.12 -9.55
CA LEU A 204 -8.37 -45.17 -10.63
C LEU A 204 -9.88 -44.91 -10.78
N GLU A 205 -10.74 -45.88 -10.47
CA GLU A 205 -12.20 -45.67 -10.47
C GLU A 205 -12.69 -44.86 -9.26
N GLU A 206 -12.01 -44.96 -8.11
CA GLU A 206 -12.33 -44.20 -6.89
C GLU A 206 -11.78 -42.76 -6.89
N LEU A 207 -10.70 -42.49 -7.63
CA LEU A 207 -10.19 -41.14 -7.83
C LEU A 207 -11.05 -40.44 -8.88
N GLN A 208 -11.92 -39.51 -8.45
CA GLN A 208 -12.62 -38.65 -9.39
C GLN A 208 -11.57 -37.89 -10.22
N ILE A 209 -11.77 -37.78 -11.53
CA ILE A 209 -10.84 -37.09 -12.44
C ILE A 209 -10.51 -35.67 -11.93
N SER A 210 -11.44 -35.04 -11.20
CA SER A 210 -11.27 -33.78 -10.47
C SER A 210 -10.16 -33.83 -9.42
N ASP A 211 -10.08 -34.90 -8.62
CA ASP A 211 -9.09 -35.06 -7.56
C ASP A 211 -7.68 -35.26 -8.13
N CYS A 212 -7.58 -35.99 -9.25
CA CYS A 212 -6.32 -36.18 -9.99
C CYS A 212 -5.84 -34.88 -10.65
N ILE A 213 -6.73 -34.08 -11.23
CA ILE A 213 -6.38 -32.76 -11.80
C ILE A 213 -5.95 -31.82 -10.69
N ASP A 214 -6.70 -31.77 -9.58
CA ASP A 214 -6.32 -30.96 -8.44
C ASP A 214 -4.98 -31.44 -7.83
N GLU A 215 -4.69 -32.75 -7.75
CA GLU A 215 -3.39 -33.27 -7.29
C GLU A 215 -2.24 -32.90 -8.23
N VAL A 216 -2.43 -32.99 -9.54
CA VAL A 216 -1.42 -32.61 -10.54
C VAL A 216 -1.17 -31.10 -10.53
N GLN A 217 -2.20 -30.28 -10.35
CA GLN A 217 -2.06 -28.85 -10.16
C GLN A 217 -1.44 -28.49 -8.79
N ARG A 218 -1.78 -29.22 -7.71
CA ARG A 218 -1.19 -29.06 -6.37
C ARG A 218 0.32 -29.34 -6.37
N LYS A 219 0.79 -30.31 -7.16
CA LYS A 219 2.24 -30.64 -7.28
C LYS A 219 3.10 -29.50 -7.84
N GLY A 220 2.51 -28.54 -8.56
CA GLY A 220 3.21 -27.32 -9.03
C GLY A 220 3.12 -26.13 -8.05
N ARG A 221 2.28 -26.21 -7.01
CA ARG A 221 1.93 -25.10 -6.13
C ARG A 221 2.67 -25.22 -4.80
N SER A 222 3.85 -24.59 -4.70
CA SER A 222 4.49 -24.35 -3.40
C SER A 222 3.85 -23.11 -2.75
N GLY A 223 2.90 -23.29 -1.83
CA GLY A 223 2.32 -22.14 -1.13
C GLY A 223 1.21 -22.49 -0.14
N VAL A 224 0.83 -21.50 0.67
CA VAL A 224 -0.32 -21.58 1.57
C VAL A 224 -1.60 -21.37 0.78
N VAL A 225 -2.59 -22.24 0.97
CA VAL A 225 -3.91 -22.15 0.32
C VAL A 225 -4.96 -21.82 1.37
N LEU A 226 -5.87 -20.92 1.02
CA LEU A 226 -6.98 -20.50 1.88
C LEU A 226 -8.30 -20.64 1.13
N HIS A 227 -9.28 -21.23 1.79
CA HIS A 227 -10.66 -21.27 1.29
C HIS A 227 -11.43 -20.12 1.94
N CYS A 228 -11.71 -19.08 1.15
CA CYS A 228 -12.39 -17.89 1.63
C CYS A 228 -13.82 -18.24 2.06
N CYS A 229 -14.18 -17.77 3.25
CA CYS A 229 -15.48 -17.93 3.91
C CYS A 229 -16.23 -16.61 3.99
N HIS A 230 -15.49 -15.51 4.14
CA HIS A 230 -16.03 -14.16 4.19
C HIS A 230 -15.04 -13.18 3.57
N VAL A 231 -15.57 -12.18 2.88
CA VAL A 231 -14.81 -11.12 2.23
C VAL A 231 -15.45 -9.78 2.54
N SER A 232 -14.62 -8.76 2.73
CA SER A 232 -15.02 -7.36 2.81
C SER A 232 -14.09 -6.50 1.96
N THR A 233 -14.66 -5.59 1.15
CA THR A 233 -13.90 -4.59 0.39
C THR A 233 -13.23 -3.61 1.34
N LEU A 234 -11.95 -3.30 1.11
CA LEU A 234 -11.24 -2.35 1.96
C LEU A 234 -11.39 -0.93 1.45
N GLU A 235 -11.87 -0.04 2.32
CA GLU A 235 -11.95 1.40 2.09
C GLU A 235 -11.00 2.14 3.03
N SER A 236 -10.80 3.43 2.80
CA SER A 236 -9.83 4.25 3.57
C SER A 236 -10.07 4.19 5.09
N VAL A 237 -11.34 4.19 5.53
CA VAL A 237 -11.72 4.09 6.95
C VAL A 237 -11.38 2.73 7.58
N HIS A 238 -11.28 1.65 6.79
CA HIS A 238 -10.89 0.33 7.31
C HIS A 238 -9.43 0.29 7.76
N HIS A 239 -8.57 1.14 7.20
CA HIS A 239 -7.21 1.31 7.68
C HIS A 239 -7.17 2.10 9.00
N MET A 240 -8.15 2.99 9.22
CA MET A 240 -8.31 3.77 10.45
C MET A 240 -8.88 2.98 11.62
N ARG A 241 -9.90 2.18 11.32
CA ARG A 241 -10.74 1.51 12.31
C ARG A 241 -10.85 0.02 12.00
N PRO A 242 -9.74 -0.74 11.96
CA PRO A 242 -9.69 -2.09 11.39
C PRO A 242 -10.59 -3.14 12.06
N HIS A 243 -11.06 -2.89 13.29
CA HIS A 243 -11.83 -3.83 14.10
C HIS A 243 -13.33 -3.57 14.12
N GLU A 244 -13.82 -2.58 13.37
CA GLU A 244 -15.24 -2.23 13.35
C GLU A 244 -16.07 -3.16 12.46
N SER A 245 -17.37 -3.22 12.72
CA SER A 245 -18.30 -4.08 11.99
C SER A 245 -18.66 -3.53 10.60
N SER A 246 -19.12 -4.39 9.69
CA SER A 246 -19.64 -3.94 8.38
C SER A 246 -20.78 -2.91 8.51
N GLU A 247 -21.63 -3.06 9.53
CA GLU A 247 -22.72 -2.11 9.81
C GLU A 247 -22.22 -0.73 10.19
N PHE A 248 -21.11 -0.65 10.95
CA PHE A 248 -20.47 0.61 11.32
C PHE A 248 -20.03 1.39 10.07
N TYR A 249 -19.35 0.75 9.12
CA TYR A 249 -18.93 1.43 7.89
C TYR A 249 -20.13 1.83 7.02
N LYS A 250 -21.14 0.96 6.91
CA LYS A 250 -22.37 1.28 6.16
C LYS A 250 -23.07 2.54 6.71
N GLN A 251 -23.08 2.74 8.03
CA GLN A 251 -23.62 3.96 8.66
C GLN A 251 -22.84 5.22 8.29
N ILE A 252 -21.50 5.14 8.24
CA ILE A 252 -20.66 6.26 7.81
C ILE A 252 -20.97 6.62 6.35
N HIS A 253 -21.11 5.63 5.47
CA HIS A 253 -21.27 5.85 4.04
C HIS A 253 -22.68 6.23 3.59
N GLU A 254 -23.68 6.17 4.46
CA GLU A 254 -25.09 6.49 4.18
C GLU A 254 -25.28 7.89 3.57
N SER A 255 -24.63 8.91 4.13
CA SER A 255 -24.77 10.30 3.66
C SER A 255 -23.53 11.14 3.98
N ASN A 256 -23.43 12.32 3.35
CA ASN A 256 -22.39 13.30 3.69
C ASN A 256 -22.55 13.85 5.12
N ASP A 257 -23.79 13.91 5.63
CA ASP A 257 -24.08 14.34 7.00
C ASP A 257 -23.60 13.27 8.00
N SER A 258 -23.82 11.99 7.71
CA SER A 258 -23.31 10.86 8.51
C SER A 258 -21.78 10.88 8.60
N ARG A 259 -21.11 11.12 7.47
CA ARG A 259 -19.64 11.30 7.42
C ARG A 259 -19.16 12.47 8.27
N THR A 260 -19.81 13.62 8.14
CA THR A 260 -19.44 14.84 8.88
C THR A 260 -19.64 14.66 10.37
N LYS A 261 -20.77 14.07 10.77
CA LYS A 261 -21.08 13.75 12.16
C LYS A 261 -20.07 12.77 12.75
N PHE A 262 -19.73 11.71 12.02
CA PHE A 262 -18.71 10.76 12.45
C PHE A 262 -17.36 11.46 12.72
N CYS A 263 -16.90 12.31 11.82
CA CYS A 263 -15.68 13.10 12.04
C CYS A 263 -15.77 13.96 13.32
N GLN A 264 -16.87 14.68 13.51
CA GLN A 264 -17.05 15.54 14.69
C GLN A 264 -17.08 14.74 16.01
N ASP A 265 -17.76 13.59 16.01
CA ASP A 265 -17.83 12.71 17.17
C ASP A 265 -16.45 12.15 17.51
N GLU A 266 -15.67 11.72 16.51
CA GLU A 266 -14.29 11.23 16.70
C GLU A 266 -13.34 12.32 17.17
N TRP A 267 -13.39 13.52 16.58
CA TRP A 267 -12.55 14.65 17.02
C TRP A 267 -12.89 15.07 18.45
N SER A 268 -14.18 15.06 18.82
CA SER A 268 -14.61 15.38 20.19
C SER A 268 -14.07 14.36 21.20
N LYS A 269 -14.06 13.06 20.86
CA LYS A 269 -13.45 12.01 21.70
C LYS A 269 -11.94 12.22 21.89
N LEU A 270 -11.27 12.76 20.87
CA LEU A 270 -9.84 13.10 20.88
C LEU A 270 -9.53 14.49 21.48
N GLY A 271 -10.54 15.17 22.05
CA GLY A 271 -10.38 16.47 22.71
C GLY A 271 -10.35 17.67 21.76
N GLN A 272 -10.74 17.49 20.50
CA GLN A 272 -10.76 18.51 19.46
C GLN A 272 -12.21 18.85 19.07
N GLU A 273 -12.78 19.90 19.67
CA GLU A 273 -14.11 20.41 19.31
C GLU A 273 -14.05 21.38 18.13
N VAL A 274 -13.74 20.86 16.94
CA VAL A 274 -13.59 21.67 15.73
C VAL A 274 -14.52 21.21 14.61
N ASN A 275 -14.88 22.15 13.75
CA ASN A 275 -15.60 21.84 12.51
C ASN A 275 -14.62 21.45 11.39
N VAL A 276 -15.18 20.96 10.27
CA VAL A 276 -14.41 20.50 9.10
C VAL A 276 -13.47 21.60 8.58
N MET A 277 -13.92 22.85 8.53
CA MET A 277 -13.13 23.98 8.03
C MET A 277 -11.92 24.30 8.93
N ALA A 278 -12.12 24.28 10.24
CA ALA A 278 -11.06 24.50 11.21
C ALA A 278 -10.05 23.34 11.18
N MET A 279 -10.51 22.09 11.09
CA MET A 279 -9.64 20.93 10.95
C MET A 279 -8.83 20.99 9.64
N ARG A 280 -9.49 21.32 8.53
CA ARG A 280 -8.84 21.52 7.24
C ARG A 280 -7.70 22.53 7.32
N LYS A 281 -7.93 23.68 7.99
CA LYS A 281 -6.89 24.69 8.19
C LYS A 281 -5.71 24.14 8.97
N GLN A 282 -5.94 23.41 10.07
CA GLN A 282 -4.85 22.80 10.85
C GLN A 282 -4.04 21.80 10.01
N ILE A 283 -4.70 21.00 9.17
CA ILE A 283 -4.01 20.07 8.25
C ILE A 283 -3.16 20.83 7.24
N VAL A 284 -3.68 21.91 6.64
CA VAL A 284 -2.91 22.74 5.70
C VAL A 284 -1.70 23.37 6.40
N ASP A 285 -1.88 23.90 7.61
CA ASP A 285 -0.79 24.48 8.40
C ASP A 285 0.28 23.42 8.75
N TYR A 286 -0.12 22.18 9.03
CA TYR A 286 0.80 21.06 9.24
C TYR A 286 1.53 20.65 7.95
N LEU A 287 0.81 20.51 6.84
CA LEU A 287 1.41 20.18 5.54
C LEU A 287 2.37 21.28 5.08
N ALA A 288 2.08 22.55 5.34
CA ALA A 288 2.95 23.68 5.02
C ALA A 288 4.35 23.52 5.65
N GLN A 289 4.45 23.00 6.87
CA GLN A 289 5.75 22.73 7.51
C GLN A 289 6.61 21.76 6.70
N ALA A 290 5.99 20.75 6.06
CA ALA A 290 6.69 19.80 5.20
C ALA A 290 7.17 20.41 3.88
N VAL A 291 6.46 21.46 3.39
CA VAL A 291 6.77 22.17 2.15
C VAL A 291 7.36 23.57 2.39
N ARG A 292 8.23 23.71 3.40
CA ARG A 292 8.99 24.95 3.72
C ARG A 292 8.12 26.17 4.07
N GLY A 293 6.97 25.93 4.70
CA GLY A 293 6.01 26.97 5.09
C GLY A 293 5.10 27.44 3.96
N ASP A 294 5.18 26.83 2.76
CA ASP A 294 4.42 27.27 1.60
C ASP A 294 2.95 26.81 1.66
N THR A 295 2.07 27.72 2.06
CA THR A 295 0.63 27.44 2.17
C THR A 295 0.02 27.03 0.82
N LEU A 296 0.46 27.59 -0.32
CA LEU A 296 -0.12 27.23 -1.62
C LEU A 296 0.23 25.78 -1.99
N ALA A 297 1.48 25.38 -1.81
CA ALA A 297 1.91 24.00 -2.04
C ALA A 297 1.20 23.03 -1.09
N ALA A 298 0.99 23.42 0.17
CA ALA A 298 0.27 22.64 1.17
C ALA A 298 -1.21 22.44 0.81
N GLU A 299 -1.87 23.47 0.28
CA GLU A 299 -3.24 23.41 -0.21
C GLU A 299 -3.37 22.37 -1.32
N TYR A 300 -2.53 22.43 -2.37
CA TYR A 300 -2.55 21.44 -3.44
C TYR A 300 -2.18 20.03 -2.95
N LEU A 301 -1.25 19.92 -2.00
CA LEU A 301 -0.88 18.64 -1.39
C LEU A 301 -2.10 18.00 -0.69
N LEU A 302 -2.86 18.77 0.09
CA LEU A 302 -4.11 18.30 0.70
C LEU A 302 -5.11 17.81 -0.36
N LEU A 303 -5.30 18.58 -1.44
CA LEU A 303 -6.22 18.20 -2.51
C LEU A 303 -5.82 16.88 -3.18
N VAL A 304 -4.52 16.62 -3.37
CA VAL A 304 -4.03 15.35 -3.93
C VAL A 304 -4.33 14.17 -3.00
N LEU A 305 -4.10 14.33 -1.69
CA LEU A 305 -4.36 13.25 -0.71
C LEU A 305 -5.85 12.86 -0.65
N LEU A 306 -6.74 13.82 -0.89
CA LEU A 306 -8.18 13.60 -0.98
C LEU A 306 -8.65 13.10 -2.37
N SER A 307 -7.81 13.23 -3.40
CA SER A 307 -8.18 12.90 -4.78
C SER A 307 -8.24 11.39 -5.01
N HIS A 308 -9.30 10.94 -5.70
CA HIS A 308 -9.51 9.54 -6.04
C HIS A 308 -10.34 9.42 -7.32
N VAL A 309 -10.14 8.33 -8.06
CA VAL A 309 -10.96 8.01 -9.23
C VAL A 309 -12.33 7.51 -8.78
N TYR A 310 -13.35 8.37 -8.81
CA TYR A 310 -14.73 7.98 -8.46
C TYR A 310 -15.54 7.49 -9.66
N SER A 311 -15.12 7.84 -10.88
CA SER A 311 -15.79 7.45 -12.12
C SER A 311 -14.85 7.55 -13.31
N ARG A 312 -15.23 6.90 -14.40
CA ARG A 312 -14.53 6.92 -15.69
C ARG A 312 -15.57 7.15 -16.79
N ALA A 313 -15.36 8.18 -17.61
CA ALA A 313 -16.24 8.43 -18.77
C ALA A 313 -15.97 7.40 -19.88
N ASP A 314 -14.71 7.02 -20.03
CA ASP A 314 -14.21 5.92 -20.84
C ASP A 314 -13.05 5.24 -20.10
N PRO A 315 -12.57 4.04 -20.50
CA PRO A 315 -11.51 3.33 -19.78
C PRO A 315 -10.24 4.16 -19.50
N SER A 316 -9.91 5.10 -20.39
CA SER A 316 -8.70 5.93 -20.34
C SER A 316 -8.88 7.31 -19.71
N THR A 317 -10.11 7.77 -19.47
CA THR A 317 -10.38 9.11 -18.91
C THR A 317 -10.88 9.01 -17.46
N PRO A 318 -9.98 9.07 -16.47
CA PRO A 318 -10.36 9.10 -15.06
C PRO A 318 -10.97 10.45 -14.65
N LEU A 319 -11.97 10.38 -13.77
CA LEU A 319 -12.58 11.53 -13.12
C LEU A 319 -12.27 11.51 -11.62
N GLY A 320 -11.76 12.62 -11.11
CA GLY A 320 -11.48 12.84 -9.69
C GLY A 320 -10.03 12.64 -9.25
N ASN A 321 -9.16 12.13 -10.13
CA ASN A 321 -7.73 12.07 -9.89
C ASN A 321 -7.08 13.47 -9.94
N LEU A 322 -6.02 13.64 -9.16
CA LEU A 322 -5.14 14.79 -9.19
C LEU A 322 -3.69 14.33 -8.99
N SER A 323 -2.80 14.80 -9.86
CA SER A 323 -1.34 14.62 -9.71
C SER A 323 -0.67 15.99 -9.53
N LEU A 324 0.23 16.07 -8.54
CA LEU A 324 0.95 17.29 -8.19
C LEU A 324 2.43 17.12 -8.43
N ASN A 325 3.05 18.15 -8.99
CA ASN A 325 4.50 18.33 -8.94
C ASN A 325 4.86 19.50 -8.03
N LEU A 326 5.74 19.25 -7.08
CA LEU A 326 6.41 20.25 -6.25
C LEU A 326 7.76 20.56 -6.89
N ALA A 327 7.81 21.66 -7.64
CA ALA A 327 9.02 22.09 -8.33
C ALA A 327 9.94 22.83 -7.35
N LEU A 328 11.10 22.25 -7.08
CA LEU A 328 12.16 22.90 -6.32
C LEU A 328 12.98 23.80 -7.23
N ASP A 329 13.47 24.90 -6.67
CA ASP A 329 14.42 25.79 -7.34
C ASP A 329 15.71 25.02 -7.70
N LYS A 330 16.19 25.22 -8.94
CA LYS A 330 17.46 24.70 -9.47
C LYS A 330 18.67 25.13 -8.63
N SER A 331 18.57 26.24 -7.91
CA SER A 331 19.62 26.70 -6.99
C SER A 331 19.75 25.85 -5.72
N SER A 332 18.77 24.96 -5.44
CA SER A 332 18.78 24.10 -4.26
C SER A 332 19.95 23.11 -4.31
N THR A 333 20.67 22.98 -3.20
CA THR A 333 21.70 21.96 -3.02
C THR A 333 21.10 20.55 -2.90
N GLU A 334 21.90 19.52 -3.20
CA GLU A 334 21.47 18.11 -3.06
C GLU A 334 21.02 17.76 -1.63
N GLU A 335 21.68 18.33 -0.62
CA GLU A 335 21.33 18.15 0.80
C GLU A 335 19.94 18.74 1.11
N GLN A 336 19.63 19.91 0.55
CA GLN A 336 18.31 20.55 0.68
C GLN A 336 17.22 19.77 -0.05
N LYS A 337 17.52 19.20 -1.22
CA LYS A 337 16.60 18.32 -1.98
C LYS A 337 16.29 17.05 -1.19
N SER A 338 17.32 16.35 -0.73
CA SER A 338 17.17 15.12 0.07
C SER A 338 16.42 15.37 1.38
N THR A 339 16.70 16.49 2.06
CA THR A 339 15.99 16.86 3.30
C THR A 339 14.51 17.16 3.02
N PHE A 340 14.21 17.86 1.91
CA PHE A 340 12.84 18.15 1.50
C PHE A 340 12.06 16.86 1.22
N ILE A 341 12.62 15.96 0.41
CA ILE A 341 11.98 14.69 0.06
C ILE A 341 11.75 13.82 1.31
N ALA A 342 12.75 13.73 2.20
CA ALA A 342 12.61 13.00 3.45
C ALA A 342 11.53 13.63 4.36
N GLY A 343 11.44 14.96 4.42
CA GLY A 343 10.41 15.68 5.15
C GLY A 343 9.01 15.39 4.61
N VAL A 344 8.81 15.51 3.30
CA VAL A 344 7.53 15.16 2.64
C VAL A 344 7.18 13.69 2.86
N GLN A 345 8.12 12.78 2.64
CA GLN A 345 7.90 11.34 2.87
C GLN A 345 7.49 11.05 4.32
N LYS A 346 8.15 11.67 5.30
CA LYS A 346 7.82 11.53 6.72
C LYS A 346 6.40 12.00 7.03
N THR A 347 6.02 13.17 6.52
CA THR A 347 4.67 13.74 6.70
C THR A 347 3.60 12.92 5.99
N LEU A 348 3.88 12.39 4.79
CA LEU A 348 2.95 11.50 4.12
C LEU A 348 2.77 10.20 4.91
N THR A 349 3.85 9.63 5.43
CA THR A 349 3.82 8.38 6.21
C THR A 349 3.10 8.56 7.55
N SER A 350 3.14 9.76 8.14
CA SER A 350 2.40 10.04 9.38
C SER A 350 0.89 10.19 9.15
N LEU A 351 0.45 10.51 7.93
CA LEU A 351 -0.95 10.83 7.60
C LEU A 351 -1.68 9.73 6.82
N MET A 352 -0.97 9.02 5.93
CA MET A 352 -1.59 8.08 5.00
C MET A 352 -1.33 6.63 5.41
N PRO A 353 -2.29 5.71 5.18
CA PRO A 353 -2.13 4.31 5.56
C PRO A 353 -1.07 3.58 4.72
N MET A 354 -0.89 3.99 3.46
CA MET A 354 0.05 3.37 2.52
C MET A 354 0.78 4.46 1.73
N VAL A 355 2.10 4.48 1.87
CA VAL A 355 2.99 5.40 1.14
C VAL A 355 4.09 4.59 0.46
N THR A 356 4.30 4.86 -0.82
CA THR A 356 5.42 4.29 -1.58
C THR A 356 6.28 5.41 -2.16
N ARG A 357 7.57 5.14 -2.34
CA ARG A 357 8.52 6.07 -2.97
C ARG A 357 9.13 5.42 -4.20
N VAL A 358 9.22 6.20 -5.27
CA VAL A 358 9.84 5.78 -6.54
C VAL A 358 10.91 6.81 -6.91
N ASP A 359 12.17 6.41 -6.94
CA ASP A 359 13.28 7.29 -7.33
C ASP A 359 13.57 7.16 -8.83
N LEU A 360 13.54 8.28 -9.56
CA LEU A 360 13.79 8.25 -11.02
C LEU A 360 15.29 8.31 -11.35
N SER A 361 16.12 7.65 -10.55
CA SER A 361 17.54 7.52 -10.86
C SER A 361 17.74 6.69 -12.12
N LEU A 362 18.77 7.02 -12.93
CA LEU A 362 19.09 6.25 -14.13
C LEU A 362 19.33 4.76 -13.84
N LYS A 363 19.90 4.45 -12.66
CA LYS A 363 20.13 3.08 -12.22
C LYS A 363 18.80 2.34 -12.03
N GLU A 364 17.87 2.92 -11.28
CA GLU A 364 16.56 2.29 -11.02
C GLU A 364 15.74 2.15 -12.30
N LEU A 365 15.65 3.22 -13.09
CA LEU A 365 14.92 3.21 -14.35
C LEU A 365 15.42 2.13 -15.32
N ASN A 366 16.73 1.91 -15.41
CA ASN A 366 17.28 0.95 -16.37
C ASN A 366 17.37 -0.49 -15.85
N SER A 367 17.33 -0.72 -14.54
CA SER A 367 17.56 -2.04 -13.93
C SER A 367 16.33 -2.69 -13.31
N THR A 368 15.34 -1.90 -12.88
CA THR A 368 14.14 -2.42 -12.23
C THR A 368 12.96 -2.48 -13.21
N LYS A 369 12.02 -3.39 -12.99
CA LYS A 369 10.78 -3.46 -13.77
C LYS A 369 9.67 -2.74 -13.02
N PHE A 370 9.20 -1.63 -13.57
CA PHE A 370 8.12 -0.86 -12.96
C PHE A 370 6.75 -1.50 -13.21
N MET A 371 6.59 -2.14 -14.37
CA MET A 371 5.38 -2.87 -14.77
C MET A 371 5.40 -4.31 -14.24
N PRO A 372 4.24 -4.85 -13.84
CA PRO A 372 4.06 -6.29 -13.70
C PRO A 372 4.36 -7.00 -15.01
N HIS A 373 4.86 -8.23 -14.92
CA HIS A 373 5.19 -9.02 -16.10
C HIS A 373 4.95 -10.51 -15.89
N LYS A 374 4.49 -11.19 -16.94
CA LYS A 374 4.25 -12.64 -16.90
C LYS A 374 5.58 -13.39 -17.02
N ASP A 375 5.85 -14.25 -16.04
CA ASP A 375 6.88 -15.29 -16.10
C ASP A 375 6.22 -16.57 -16.62
N TYR A 376 6.48 -16.89 -17.89
CA TYR A 376 5.94 -18.07 -18.57
C TYR A 376 6.61 -19.38 -18.14
N GLU A 377 7.83 -19.34 -17.58
CA GLU A 377 8.47 -20.58 -17.09
C GLU A 377 7.79 -21.07 -15.82
N ARG A 378 7.40 -20.12 -14.97
CA ARG A 378 6.73 -20.40 -13.70
C ARG A 378 5.21 -20.29 -13.78
N GLU A 379 4.69 -19.85 -14.93
CA GLU A 379 3.28 -19.53 -15.14
C GLU A 379 2.70 -18.54 -14.11
N ILE A 380 3.51 -17.59 -13.64
CA ILE A 380 3.09 -16.59 -12.64
C ILE A 380 3.22 -15.17 -13.16
N LEU A 381 2.32 -14.31 -12.72
CA LEU A 381 2.51 -12.88 -12.87
C LEU A 381 3.41 -12.35 -11.74
N LEU A 382 4.52 -11.69 -12.11
CA LEU A 382 5.43 -11.03 -11.18
C LEU A 382 5.09 -9.55 -11.05
N SER A 383 5.06 -9.05 -9.82
CA SER A 383 4.75 -7.65 -9.52
C SER A 383 5.87 -6.70 -9.96
N GLY A 384 5.47 -5.52 -10.45
CA GLY A 384 6.37 -4.40 -10.71
C GLY A 384 6.29 -3.34 -9.59
N VAL A 385 7.25 -2.43 -9.56
CA VAL A 385 7.34 -1.35 -8.54
C VAL A 385 6.07 -0.50 -8.49
N LEU A 386 5.44 -0.22 -9.64
CA LEU A 386 4.24 0.61 -9.71
C LEU A 386 2.96 -0.13 -9.32
N GLN A 387 3.00 -1.46 -9.14
CA GLN A 387 1.83 -2.25 -8.78
C GLN A 387 1.55 -2.12 -7.28
N VAL A 388 0.76 -1.12 -6.91
CA VAL A 388 0.38 -0.85 -5.52
C VAL A 388 -1.12 -1.00 -5.31
N ALA A 389 -1.55 -1.06 -4.04
CA ALA A 389 -2.96 -1.07 -3.69
C ALA A 389 -3.62 0.25 -4.11
N ASN A 390 -4.89 0.19 -4.50
CA ASN A 390 -5.69 1.40 -4.66
C ASN A 390 -5.73 2.23 -3.36
N GLY A 391 -5.66 3.55 -3.50
CA GLY A 391 -5.58 4.50 -2.38
C GLY A 391 -4.17 4.74 -1.84
N THR A 392 -3.14 4.07 -2.38
CA THR A 392 -1.74 4.34 -2.02
C THR A 392 -1.34 5.76 -2.42
N THR A 393 -0.55 6.44 -1.57
CA THR A 393 0.13 7.69 -1.95
C THR A 393 1.52 7.39 -2.46
N MET A 394 1.84 7.85 -3.67
CA MET A 394 3.12 7.63 -4.34
C MET A 394 3.91 8.93 -4.38
N LEU A 395 5.08 8.92 -3.74
CA LEU A 395 6.07 10.00 -3.82
C LEU A 395 7.09 9.67 -4.91
N VAL A 396 7.03 10.40 -6.01
CA VAL A 396 7.98 10.27 -7.13
C VAL A 396 9.09 11.31 -6.97
N ASN A 397 10.33 10.85 -6.94
CA ASN A 397 11.49 11.71 -6.85
C ASN A 397 12.14 11.87 -8.23
N GLU A 398 11.80 12.98 -8.90
CA GLU A 398 12.43 13.40 -10.14
C GLU A 398 13.79 14.07 -9.91
N THR A 399 14.12 14.54 -8.71
CA THR A 399 15.42 15.19 -8.44
C THR A 399 16.63 14.25 -8.57
N ALA A 400 16.40 12.93 -8.47
CA ALA A 400 17.42 11.91 -8.72
C ALA A 400 17.70 11.68 -10.22
N LEU A 401 16.91 12.29 -11.11
CA LEU A 401 17.07 12.16 -12.55
C LEU A 401 18.29 12.95 -13.00
N THR A 402 19.24 12.26 -13.61
CA THR A 402 20.48 12.84 -14.15
C THR A 402 20.56 12.63 -15.64
N ALA A 403 21.33 13.48 -16.34
CA ALA A 403 21.55 13.33 -17.77
C ALA A 403 22.24 11.99 -18.06
N GLY A 404 21.63 11.18 -18.93
CA GLY A 404 22.17 9.89 -19.34
C GLY A 404 21.23 9.15 -20.28
N GLN A 405 21.63 7.95 -20.70
CA GLN A 405 20.87 7.16 -21.67
C GLN A 405 19.93 6.18 -20.96
N LEU A 406 18.65 6.27 -21.28
CA LEU A 406 17.67 5.24 -20.94
C LEU A 406 17.80 4.08 -21.93
N ASN A 407 17.84 2.86 -21.40
CA ASN A 407 17.71 1.64 -22.20
C ASN A 407 16.22 1.37 -22.49
N GLU A 408 15.93 0.29 -23.21
CA GLU A 408 14.55 -0.10 -23.53
C GLU A 408 13.66 -0.25 -22.28
N GLN A 409 14.22 -0.79 -21.19
CA GLN A 409 13.50 -0.93 -19.91
C GLN A 409 13.21 0.43 -19.27
N GLY A 410 14.17 1.36 -19.30
CA GLY A 410 14.00 2.74 -18.82
C GLY A 410 12.91 3.48 -19.57
N VAL A 411 12.87 3.35 -20.91
CA VAL A 411 11.81 3.93 -21.74
C VAL A 411 10.44 3.32 -21.39
N LYS A 412 10.35 1.99 -21.25
CA LYS A 412 9.12 1.31 -20.83
C LYS A 412 8.66 1.78 -19.44
N ASN A 413 9.58 1.94 -18.49
CA ASN A 413 9.28 2.37 -17.13
C ASN A 413 8.73 3.81 -17.08
N ILE A 414 9.34 4.74 -17.83
CA ILE A 414 8.81 6.11 -17.95
C ILE A 414 7.44 6.11 -18.62
N ALA A 415 7.25 5.35 -19.70
CA ALA A 415 5.96 5.27 -20.38
C ALA A 415 4.86 4.71 -19.47
N ALA A 416 5.17 3.70 -18.65
CA ALA A 416 4.25 3.14 -17.68
C ALA A 416 3.88 4.16 -16.59
N LEU A 417 4.86 4.92 -16.08
CA LEU A 417 4.63 5.97 -15.10
C LEU A 417 3.78 7.11 -15.69
N GLN A 418 4.03 7.52 -16.93
CA GLN A 418 3.22 8.52 -17.64
C GLN A 418 1.76 8.05 -17.81
N SER A 419 1.56 6.79 -18.20
CA SER A 419 0.22 6.18 -18.30
C SER A 419 -0.50 6.15 -16.96
N LEU A 420 0.21 5.79 -15.87
CA LEU A 420 -0.35 5.78 -14.53
C LEU A 420 -0.77 7.18 -14.08
N ILE A 421 0.05 8.21 -14.35
CA ILE A 421 -0.23 9.59 -13.93
C ILE A 421 -1.41 10.19 -14.69
N ASP A 422 -1.43 10.03 -16.01
CA ASP A 422 -2.43 10.67 -16.88
C ASP A 422 -3.76 9.91 -16.87
N LYS A 423 -3.68 8.58 -17.07
CA LYS A 423 -4.85 7.72 -17.32
C LYS A 423 -5.28 6.90 -16.11
N MET A 424 -4.46 6.87 -15.05
CA MET A 424 -4.68 5.96 -13.90
C MET A 424 -4.79 4.50 -14.37
N LEU A 425 -3.94 4.12 -15.33
CA LEU A 425 -3.84 2.79 -15.93
C LEU A 425 -2.39 2.30 -15.87
N LEU A 426 -2.17 1.13 -15.27
CA LEU A 426 -0.87 0.46 -15.22
C LEU A 426 -0.80 -0.64 -16.30
N PRO A 427 0.08 -0.53 -17.30
CA PRO A 427 0.32 -1.60 -18.27
C PRO A 427 1.03 -2.81 -17.64
N TYR A 428 0.57 -4.01 -17.99
CA TYR A 428 1.15 -5.29 -17.59
C TYR A 428 1.78 -5.94 -18.82
N ASP A 429 3.05 -6.34 -18.71
CA ASP A 429 3.84 -6.89 -19.82
C ASP A 429 3.67 -8.42 -19.91
N PHE A 430 2.89 -8.89 -20.88
CA PHE A 430 2.74 -10.31 -21.22
C PHE A 430 3.72 -10.75 -22.32
N HIS A 431 4.86 -10.08 -22.44
CA HIS A 431 5.93 -10.31 -23.42
C HIS A 431 5.57 -9.94 -24.87
N TYR A 432 4.38 -10.33 -25.33
CA TYR A 432 3.90 -10.11 -26.70
C TYR A 432 2.88 -8.97 -26.82
N TYR A 433 2.19 -8.66 -25.72
CA TYR A 433 1.23 -7.57 -25.64
C TYR A 433 1.24 -6.97 -24.24
N ASN A 434 0.74 -5.75 -24.13
CA ASN A 434 0.47 -5.10 -22.86
C ASN A 434 -1.03 -5.08 -22.60
N MET A 435 -1.43 -5.25 -21.34
CA MET A 435 -2.81 -5.06 -20.91
C MET A 435 -2.88 -4.02 -19.81
N ASP A 436 -3.76 -3.04 -19.96
CA ASP A 436 -3.89 -1.92 -19.04
C ASP A 436 -4.88 -2.26 -17.92
N PHE A 437 -4.43 -2.14 -16.68
CA PHE A 437 -5.27 -2.32 -15.51
C PHE A 437 -5.51 -0.98 -14.79
N PRO A 438 -6.76 -0.65 -14.42
CA PRO A 438 -7.05 0.52 -13.60
C PRO A 438 -6.32 0.47 -12.25
N GLN A 439 -5.81 1.63 -11.83
CA GLN A 439 -5.18 1.78 -10.53
C GLN A 439 -5.40 3.20 -10.01
N ASP A 440 -5.90 3.33 -8.78
CA ASP A 440 -6.16 4.63 -8.12
C ASP A 440 -5.03 4.97 -7.15
N VAL A 441 -4.18 5.93 -7.52
CA VAL A 441 -3.00 6.33 -6.73
C VAL A 441 -2.96 7.85 -6.62
N ALA A 442 -2.73 8.36 -5.41
CA ALA A 442 -2.45 9.78 -5.19
C ALA A 442 -0.97 10.06 -5.48
N ILE A 443 -0.66 10.81 -6.54
CA ILE A 443 0.72 10.98 -7.03
C ILE A 443 1.23 12.37 -6.68
N VAL A 444 2.30 12.40 -5.90
CA VAL A 444 3.06 13.61 -5.55
C VAL A 444 4.46 13.45 -6.12
N THR A 445 4.86 14.37 -6.98
CA THR A 445 6.17 14.37 -7.59
C THR A 445 7.00 15.53 -7.07
N VAL A 446 8.30 15.33 -6.90
CA VAL A 446 9.24 16.38 -6.53
C VAL A 446 10.30 16.45 -7.62
N SER A 447 10.34 17.57 -8.34
CA SER A 447 11.26 17.81 -9.45
C SER A 447 12.20 18.97 -9.19
N GLU A 448 13.27 19.03 -9.96
CA GLU A 448 14.11 20.21 -10.08
C GLU A 448 13.64 21.03 -11.30
N GLY A 449 12.96 22.15 -11.04
CA GLY A 449 12.27 22.92 -12.10
C GLY A 449 11.10 22.15 -12.72
N LYS A 450 10.95 22.22 -14.05
CA LYS A 450 9.81 21.64 -14.77
C LYS A 450 9.88 20.11 -14.81
N SER A 451 8.82 19.46 -14.33
CA SER A 451 8.63 18.01 -14.41
C SER A 451 8.60 17.49 -15.85
N ILE A 452 9.16 16.32 -16.09
CA ILE A 452 9.05 15.58 -17.37
C ILE A 452 7.78 14.73 -17.44
N LEU A 453 7.06 14.59 -16.33
CA LEU A 453 5.86 13.78 -16.20
C LEU A 453 4.61 14.64 -16.48
N PRO A 454 3.54 14.04 -17.02
CA PRO A 454 2.29 14.75 -17.35
C PRO A 454 1.44 14.99 -16.09
N VAL A 455 1.99 15.73 -15.12
CA VAL A 455 1.27 16.07 -13.90
C VAL A 455 0.14 17.06 -14.18
N THR A 456 -0.94 16.96 -13.40
CA THR A 456 -2.11 17.83 -13.57
C THR A 456 -1.82 19.26 -13.12
N VAL A 457 -1.07 19.41 -12.02
CA VAL A 457 -0.69 20.72 -11.46
C VAL A 457 0.79 20.70 -11.10
N ALA A 458 1.52 21.73 -11.48
CA ALA A 458 2.90 21.96 -11.04
C ALA A 458 2.96 23.25 -10.21
N VAL A 459 3.50 23.16 -9.00
CA VAL A 459 3.63 24.29 -8.06
C VAL A 459 5.11 24.52 -7.77
N PRO A 460 5.67 25.67 -8.18
CA PRO A 460 6.97 26.12 -7.70
C PRO A 460 6.90 26.37 -6.19
N VAL A 461 7.74 25.64 -5.43
CA VAL A 461 7.79 25.71 -3.97
C VAL A 461 8.59 26.94 -3.57
N VAL A 462 7.95 27.86 -2.85
CA VAL A 462 8.57 29.08 -2.36
C VAL A 462 8.71 28.97 -0.84
N ALA A 463 9.94 29.03 -0.33
CA ALA A 463 10.15 29.06 1.12
C ALA A 463 9.49 30.31 1.70
N ALA A 464 8.75 30.18 2.80
CA ALA A 464 8.23 31.34 3.50
C ALA A 464 9.41 32.18 4.04
N ASP A 465 9.47 33.47 3.65
CA ASP A 465 10.50 34.40 4.12
C ASP A 465 10.45 34.47 5.65
N SER A 466 11.48 33.94 6.31
CA SER A 466 11.63 34.00 7.76
C SER A 466 12.09 35.40 8.20
N SER A 467 11.32 36.44 7.90
CA SER A 467 11.57 37.81 8.37
C SER A 467 10.84 38.14 9.68
N GLY A 468 10.27 37.14 10.36
CA GLY A 468 9.69 37.27 11.68
C GLY A 468 9.98 36.02 12.49
N THR A 469 10.51 36.22 13.70
CA THR A 469 10.62 35.23 14.78
C THR A 469 9.26 34.58 15.08
N ALA A 470 8.86 33.61 14.26
CA ALA A 470 7.99 32.54 14.68
C ALA A 470 8.91 31.34 14.89
N GLU A 471 9.07 30.93 16.15
CA GLU A 471 9.63 29.61 16.46
C GLU A 471 8.88 28.61 15.58
N GLN A 472 9.55 28.06 14.57
CA GLN A 472 9.04 26.91 13.82
C GLN A 472 8.75 25.86 14.89
N PRO A 473 7.50 25.41 15.11
CA PRO A 473 7.23 24.34 16.05
C PRO A 473 7.91 23.10 15.48
N SER A 474 9.13 22.85 15.93
CA SER A 474 9.95 21.69 15.58
C SER A 474 9.41 20.41 16.20
N SER A 475 8.33 20.50 16.98
CA SER A 475 7.56 19.39 17.49
C SER A 475 6.55 18.93 16.44
N LEU A 476 6.63 17.66 16.08
CA LEU A 476 5.50 16.95 15.45
C LEU A 476 4.22 17.23 16.24
N PRO A 477 3.06 17.40 15.57
CA PRO A 477 1.78 17.49 16.27
C PRO A 477 1.63 16.31 17.23
N GLU A 478 0.92 16.54 18.32
CA GLU A 478 0.59 15.45 19.25
C GLU A 478 -0.16 14.34 18.51
N GLU A 479 0.04 13.08 18.92
CA GLU A 479 -0.50 11.91 18.21
C GLU A 479 -2.02 11.96 18.05
N HIS A 480 -2.74 12.50 19.04
CA HIS A 480 -4.20 12.65 18.98
C HIS A 480 -4.64 13.64 17.88
N VAL A 481 -3.83 14.64 17.56
CA VAL A 481 -4.08 15.58 16.45
C VAL A 481 -3.80 14.92 15.12
N LEU A 482 -2.72 14.13 15.02
CA LEU A 482 -2.44 13.33 13.82
C LEU A 482 -3.57 12.34 13.56
N GLU A 483 -4.11 11.70 14.60
CA GLU A 483 -5.28 10.82 14.46
C GLU A 483 -6.50 11.58 13.91
N CYS A 484 -6.77 12.79 14.41
CA CYS A 484 -7.82 13.65 13.85
C CYS A 484 -7.62 13.94 12.36
N PHE A 485 -6.37 14.20 11.93
CA PHE A 485 -6.02 14.43 10.53
C PHE A 485 -6.25 13.19 9.67
N ARG A 486 -5.89 12.01 10.17
CA ARG A 486 -6.10 10.75 9.45
C ARG A 486 -7.59 10.41 9.33
N VAL A 487 -8.40 10.68 10.36
CA VAL A 487 -9.88 10.58 10.30
C VAL A 487 -10.42 11.52 9.21
N PHE A 488 -9.96 12.78 9.20
CA PHE A 488 -10.35 13.74 8.17
C PHE A 488 -10.05 13.20 6.77
N LEU A 489 -8.81 12.81 6.49
CA LEU A 489 -8.38 12.36 5.17
C LEU A 489 -9.15 11.11 4.73
N SER A 490 -9.33 10.15 5.63
CA SER A 490 -9.97 8.87 5.32
C SER A 490 -11.46 8.99 5.05
N VAL A 491 -12.16 9.83 5.81
CA VAL A 491 -13.62 10.00 5.69
C VAL A 491 -13.96 10.94 4.54
N LEU A 492 -13.29 12.10 4.44
CA LEU A 492 -13.58 13.09 3.40
C LEU A 492 -13.18 12.58 2.01
N ARG A 493 -12.20 11.68 1.89
CA ARG A 493 -11.93 11.00 0.60
C ARG A 493 -13.16 10.26 0.07
N SER A 494 -14.08 9.80 0.93
CA SER A 494 -15.33 9.11 0.52
C SER A 494 -16.54 10.05 0.33
N PHE A 495 -16.36 11.37 0.46
CA PHE A 495 -17.44 12.35 0.36
C PHE A 495 -17.97 12.46 -1.07
N VAL A 496 -19.29 12.56 -1.22
CA VAL A 496 -19.91 12.66 -2.53
C VAL A 496 -20.14 14.13 -2.87
N VAL A 497 -19.43 14.63 -3.88
CA VAL A 497 -19.57 16.01 -4.35
C VAL A 497 -20.17 16.03 -5.75
N THR A 498 -21.26 16.77 -5.90
CA THR A 498 -21.96 16.96 -7.17
C THR A 498 -21.65 18.35 -7.74
N ILE A 499 -21.55 18.45 -9.08
CA ILE A 499 -21.29 19.75 -9.74
C ILE A 499 -22.55 20.63 -9.68
N GLY A 500 -23.73 20.02 -9.89
CA GLY A 500 -25.00 20.74 -9.98
C GLY A 500 -25.10 21.62 -11.23
N ASN A 501 -26.31 22.11 -11.54
CA ASN A 501 -26.53 22.98 -12.69
C ASN A 501 -25.85 24.34 -12.52
N GLU A 502 -25.89 24.90 -11.31
CA GLU A 502 -25.27 26.19 -11.01
C GLU A 502 -23.74 26.15 -11.18
N GLY A 503 -23.09 25.08 -10.70
CA GLY A 503 -21.64 24.89 -10.88
C GLY A 503 -21.25 24.71 -12.35
N ALA A 504 -22.07 23.98 -13.13
CA ALA A 504 -21.85 23.83 -14.57
C ALA A 504 -21.98 25.15 -15.32
N GLU A 505 -23.03 25.95 -15.03
CA GLU A 505 -23.19 27.29 -15.62
C GLU A 505 -22.04 28.22 -15.25
N MET A 506 -21.55 28.15 -14.02
CA MET A 506 -20.43 28.97 -13.54
C MET A 506 -19.14 28.62 -14.29
N ALA A 507 -18.86 27.33 -14.45
CA ALA A 507 -17.72 26.84 -15.21
C ALA A 507 -17.81 27.22 -16.70
N GLU A 508 -18.97 27.10 -17.32
CA GLU A 508 -19.19 27.49 -18.71
C GLU A 508 -19.00 28.99 -18.92
N LYS A 509 -19.60 29.82 -18.06
CA LYS A 509 -19.45 31.29 -18.12
C LYS A 509 -17.99 31.69 -18.01
N HIS A 510 -17.26 31.13 -17.05
CA HIS A 510 -15.83 31.39 -16.86
C HIS A 510 -14.99 30.97 -18.08
N TYR A 511 -15.21 29.77 -18.59
CA TYR A 511 -14.49 29.25 -19.77
C TYR A 511 -14.70 30.13 -21.01
N VAL A 512 -15.94 30.56 -21.25
CA VAL A 512 -16.28 31.47 -22.35
C VAL A 512 -15.65 32.84 -22.15
N GLU A 513 -15.61 33.36 -20.93
CA GLU A 513 -14.99 34.65 -20.60
C GLU A 513 -13.48 34.63 -20.84
N CYS A 514 -12.76 33.61 -20.38
CA CYS A 514 -11.34 33.47 -20.63
C CYS A 514 -11.03 33.40 -22.14
N ARG A 515 -11.82 32.63 -22.91
CA ARG A 515 -11.65 32.56 -24.38
C ARG A 515 -11.93 33.88 -25.10
N LYS A 516 -12.86 34.70 -24.59
CA LYS A 516 -13.13 36.05 -25.12
C LYS A 516 -11.98 37.01 -24.86
N SER A 517 -11.25 36.83 -23.76
CA SER A 517 -10.11 37.67 -23.38
C SER A 517 -8.78 37.34 -24.10
N GLU A 518 -8.83 36.60 -25.21
CA GLU A 518 -7.65 36.11 -25.97
C GLU A 518 -6.69 35.20 -25.18
N GLN A 519 -7.09 34.74 -23.99
CA GLN A 519 -6.33 33.77 -23.23
C GLN A 519 -6.43 32.39 -23.90
N LYS A 520 -5.28 31.74 -24.15
CA LYS A 520 -5.21 30.39 -24.69
C LYS A 520 -5.68 29.38 -23.64
N VAL A 521 -6.99 29.14 -23.56
CA VAL A 521 -7.59 28.14 -22.67
C VAL A 521 -8.03 26.91 -23.46
N ALA A 522 -7.44 25.77 -23.12
CA ALA A 522 -7.76 24.47 -23.70
C ALA A 522 -8.94 23.81 -22.97
N ALA A 523 -9.53 22.76 -23.57
CA ALA A 523 -10.56 21.98 -22.91
C ALA A 523 -10.02 21.26 -21.64
N GLU A 524 -8.74 20.91 -21.65
CA GLU A 524 -8.04 20.31 -20.51
C GLU A 524 -8.02 21.22 -19.29
N ASP A 525 -7.91 22.54 -19.48
CA ASP A 525 -7.98 23.52 -18.39
C ASP A 525 -9.34 23.49 -17.70
N LEU A 526 -10.43 23.38 -18.47
CA LEU A 526 -11.78 23.26 -17.92
C LEU A 526 -11.93 21.98 -17.08
N HIS A 527 -11.43 20.84 -17.57
CA HIS A 527 -11.43 19.60 -16.80
C HIS A 527 -10.61 19.73 -15.52
N ARG A 528 -9.46 20.39 -15.58
CA ARG A 528 -8.60 20.68 -14.42
C ARG A 528 -9.31 21.55 -13.39
N TRP A 529 -9.96 22.64 -13.81
CA TRP A 529 -10.73 23.52 -12.92
C TRP A 529 -11.90 22.81 -12.25
N LEU A 530 -12.65 21.99 -13.00
CA LEU A 530 -13.74 21.20 -12.43
C LEU A 530 -13.24 20.17 -11.40
N ARG A 531 -12.11 19.50 -11.69
CA ARG A 531 -11.45 18.59 -10.74
C ARG A 531 -11.05 19.33 -9.46
N LEU A 532 -10.37 20.47 -9.60
CA LEU A 532 -9.92 21.27 -8.46
C LEU A 532 -11.09 21.84 -7.66
N ALA A 533 -12.12 22.40 -8.30
CA ALA A 533 -13.28 22.96 -7.62
C ALA A 533 -14.04 21.89 -6.83
N ARG A 534 -14.18 20.68 -7.40
CA ARG A 534 -14.74 19.52 -6.69
C ARG A 534 -13.89 19.15 -5.47
N LEU A 535 -12.56 19.12 -5.60
CA LEU A 535 -11.67 18.78 -4.50
C LEU A 535 -11.64 19.87 -3.41
N VAL A 536 -11.74 21.15 -3.78
CA VAL A 536 -11.89 22.26 -2.84
C VAL A 536 -13.18 22.10 -2.05
N ALA A 537 -14.32 21.93 -2.72
CA ALA A 537 -15.61 21.67 -2.06
C ALA A 537 -15.54 20.44 -1.14
N LEU A 538 -14.98 19.33 -1.62
CA LEU A 538 -14.77 18.11 -0.84
C LEU A 538 -13.93 18.37 0.41
N SER A 539 -12.82 19.10 0.29
CA SER A 539 -11.95 19.44 1.43
C SER A 539 -12.63 20.34 2.47
N ARG A 540 -13.72 21.01 2.11
CA ARG A 540 -14.54 21.83 3.00
C ARG A 540 -15.72 21.09 3.61
N GLY A 541 -15.95 19.83 3.20
CA GLY A 541 -17.15 19.07 3.58
C GLY A 541 -18.42 19.51 2.85
N GLU A 542 -18.29 20.17 1.70
CA GLU A 542 -19.42 20.62 0.88
C GLU A 542 -19.82 19.52 -0.12
N GLY A 543 -21.10 19.15 -0.17
CA GLY A 543 -21.63 18.15 -1.13
C GLY A 543 -21.87 18.69 -2.55
N HIS A 544 -21.65 19.99 -2.77
CA HIS A 544 -21.81 20.65 -4.06
C HIS A 544 -20.75 21.75 -4.25
N ILE A 545 -20.47 22.12 -5.49
CA ILE A 545 -19.54 23.20 -5.80
C ILE A 545 -20.24 24.55 -5.57
N SER A 546 -20.01 25.14 -4.39
CA SER A 546 -20.48 26.49 -4.08
C SER A 546 -19.66 27.55 -4.84
N LYS A 547 -20.22 28.77 -4.94
CA LYS A 547 -19.50 29.93 -5.49
C LYS A 547 -18.20 30.21 -4.72
N ASP A 548 -18.25 30.12 -3.39
CA ASP A 548 -17.08 30.36 -2.54
C ASP A 548 -15.98 29.29 -2.75
N SER A 549 -16.36 28.05 -3.08
CA SER A 549 -15.43 26.98 -3.45
C SER A 549 -14.84 27.17 -4.85
N TRP A 550 -15.64 27.66 -5.79
CA TRP A 550 -15.16 28.04 -7.12
C TRP A 550 -14.18 29.21 -7.08
N ASP A 551 -14.54 30.30 -6.40
CA ASP A 551 -13.71 31.50 -6.28
C ASP A 551 -12.39 31.20 -5.57
N ALA A 552 -12.42 30.32 -4.55
CA ALA A 552 -11.19 29.87 -3.89
C ALA A 552 -10.31 29.00 -4.80
N MET A 553 -10.91 28.13 -5.62
CA MET A 553 -10.16 27.38 -6.63
C MET A 553 -9.49 28.32 -7.64
N LEU A 554 -10.20 29.35 -8.13
CA LEU A 554 -9.62 30.36 -9.02
C LEU A 554 -8.48 31.15 -8.37
N ALA A 555 -8.58 31.43 -7.07
CA ALA A 555 -7.52 32.09 -6.32
C ALA A 555 -6.25 31.22 -6.22
N LEU A 556 -6.40 29.91 -5.96
CA LEU A 556 -5.28 28.96 -5.95
C LEU A 556 -4.62 28.84 -7.33
N GLU A 557 -5.43 28.78 -8.39
CA GLU A 557 -4.97 28.72 -9.78
C GLU A 557 -4.21 29.98 -10.18
N SER A 558 -4.76 31.15 -9.87
CA SER A 558 -4.14 32.44 -10.21
C SER A 558 -2.79 32.62 -9.53
N GLN A 559 -2.68 32.22 -8.25
CA GLN A 559 -1.41 32.25 -7.52
C GLN A 559 -0.39 31.26 -8.11
N CYS A 560 -0.83 30.04 -8.44
CA CYS A 560 0.01 29.02 -9.06
C CYS A 560 0.57 29.49 -10.41
N LEU A 561 -0.30 30.01 -11.29
CA LEU A 561 0.10 30.54 -12.60
C LEU A 561 1.06 31.72 -12.47
N THR A 562 0.85 32.60 -11.48
CA THR A 562 1.76 33.73 -11.22
C THR A 562 3.17 33.23 -10.88
N ARG A 563 3.28 32.17 -10.07
CA ARG A 563 4.57 31.57 -9.71
C ARG A 563 5.24 30.88 -10.90
N LEU A 564 4.49 30.17 -11.73
CA LEU A 564 5.01 29.52 -12.93
C LEU A 564 5.58 30.55 -13.92
N LEU A 565 4.90 31.69 -14.11
CA LEU A 565 5.40 32.77 -14.96
C LEU A 565 6.68 33.41 -14.41
N SER A 566 6.81 33.56 -13.08
CA SER A 566 8.05 34.06 -12.48
C SER A 566 9.21 33.07 -12.59
N ASP A 567 8.94 31.77 -12.43
CA ASP A 567 9.94 30.71 -12.52
C ASP A 567 10.52 30.63 -13.95
N ASP A 568 9.64 30.67 -14.97
CA ASP A 568 10.03 30.71 -16.39
C ASP A 568 10.85 31.97 -16.75
N SER A 569 10.63 33.10 -16.05
CA SER A 569 11.40 34.33 -16.28
C SER A 569 12.78 34.35 -15.60
N SER A 570 12.99 33.46 -14.63
CA SER A 570 14.22 33.32 -13.87
C SER A 570 15.15 32.21 -14.40
N ALA A 571 14.64 31.36 -15.29
CA ALA A 571 15.38 30.34 -16.05
C ALA A 571 16.03 30.91 -17.31
#